data_AF-A0AAU4HX06-F1
#
_entry.id   AF-A0AAU4HX06-F1
#
_cell.length_a   1.000
_cell.length_b   1.000
_cell.length_c   1.000
_cell.angle_alpha   90.00
_cell.angle_beta   90.00
_cell.angle_gamma   90.00
#
_symmetry.space_group_name_H-M   'P 1'
#
loop_
_entity.id
_entity.type
_entity.pdbx_description
1 polymer ?
#
loop_
_entity_poly.entity_id
_entity_poly.type
_entity_poly.pdbx_seq_one_letter_code
_entity_poly.pdbx_strand_id
1 'polypeptide(L)'
;MTSTPGSAGPTAVTTPPRPETSGRVRRFGRPVRWVHRTTAALMLLCVASAACLYVPQFAELVGRRHLVVTVHEWSGLLIPVPLLAGLLARSLRADVGRLNRFGPHDRQWLRAVRRRDRRPGSRPAGKFNAGQKLYAAWITGAVLVMAGTGLLMWFTGLAPLMWRTGATFVHDWLALAVGLVLAGHIAMAYADPEARRGMRSGSVGREWARREHPLWQVPDEPLLEDQRQQQDEDQ
;
A
#
# COMPACT_ATOMS: atom_id res chain seq x y z
N MET A 1 -11.01 -71.94 -21.64
CA MET A 1 -12.02 -70.87 -21.58
C MET A 1 -11.46 -69.73 -20.74
N THR A 2 -11.45 -68.55 -21.35
CA THR A 2 -11.22 -67.18 -20.85
C THR A 2 -11.78 -66.85 -19.46
N SER A 3 -11.05 -66.06 -18.66
CA SER A 3 -11.38 -64.64 -18.34
C SER A 3 -10.57 -64.06 -17.17
N THR A 4 -9.67 -63.13 -17.54
CA THR A 4 -9.28 -61.79 -17.02
C THR A 4 -9.34 -61.41 -15.51
N PRO A 5 -8.35 -60.62 -15.01
CA PRO A 5 -8.23 -60.17 -13.61
C PRO A 5 -9.07 -58.91 -13.29
N GLY A 6 -9.58 -58.84 -12.06
CA GLY A 6 -10.38 -57.72 -11.55
C GLY A 6 -9.55 -56.63 -10.88
N SER A 7 -9.46 -55.48 -11.56
CA SER A 7 -9.47 -54.09 -11.07
C SER A 7 -8.66 -53.75 -9.81
N ALA A 8 -7.48 -53.16 -10.02
CA ALA A 8 -6.87 -52.24 -9.07
C ALA A 8 -7.75 -50.97 -8.98
N GLY A 9 -8.19 -50.63 -7.76
CA GLY A 9 -8.91 -49.39 -7.48
C GLY A 9 -8.03 -48.16 -7.71
N PRO A 10 -8.63 -46.96 -7.92
CA PRO A 10 -7.89 -45.75 -8.22
C PRO A 10 -6.96 -45.41 -7.07
N THR A 11 -5.68 -45.32 -7.37
CA THR A 11 -4.65 -44.75 -6.49
C THR A 11 -5.13 -43.38 -6.05
N ALA A 12 -5.57 -43.28 -4.79
CA ALA A 12 -5.78 -42.00 -4.14
C ALA A 12 -4.42 -41.29 -4.15
N VAL A 13 -4.25 -40.36 -5.09
CA VAL A 13 -3.17 -39.40 -5.06
C VAL A 13 -3.45 -38.53 -3.84
N THR A 14 -2.91 -38.95 -2.70
CA THR A 14 -2.78 -38.12 -1.51
C THR A 14 -1.95 -36.92 -1.93
N THR A 15 -2.64 -35.86 -2.36
CA THR A 15 -2.00 -34.57 -2.60
C THR A 15 -1.46 -34.15 -1.23
N PRO A 16 -0.13 -34.07 -1.04
CA PRO A 16 0.39 -33.64 0.25
C PRO A 16 -0.19 -32.25 0.52
N PRO A 17 -0.63 -31.96 1.76
CA PRO A 17 -1.09 -30.62 2.10
C PRO A 17 0.02 -29.66 1.71
N ARG A 18 -0.30 -28.74 0.80
CA ARG A 18 0.64 -27.73 0.29
C ARG A 18 1.25 -27.02 1.51
N PRO A 19 2.59 -26.90 1.63
CA PRO A 19 3.24 -26.29 2.78
C PRO A 19 3.02 -24.77 2.74
N GLU A 20 1.81 -24.31 3.02
CA GLU A 20 1.43 -22.89 2.93
C GLU A 20 1.83 -22.08 4.18
N THR A 21 2.39 -22.73 5.21
CA THR A 21 2.75 -22.10 6.49
C THR A 21 4.26 -21.87 6.70
N SER A 22 5.15 -22.71 6.18
CA SER A 22 6.62 -22.56 6.36
C SER A 22 7.25 -21.45 5.48
N GLY A 23 6.54 -21.01 4.44
CA GLY A 23 7.06 -20.11 3.42
C GLY A 23 6.74 -18.61 3.58
N ARG A 24 6.06 -18.16 4.65
CA ARG A 24 5.56 -16.76 4.75
C ARG A 24 6.23 -15.96 5.86
N VAL A 25 6.41 -14.67 5.62
CA VAL A 25 6.99 -13.71 6.58
C VAL A 25 6.07 -12.54 6.84
N ARG A 26 6.08 -12.07 8.09
CA ARG A 26 5.27 -10.92 8.52
C ARG A 26 5.87 -9.62 8.01
N ARG A 27 5.16 -8.95 7.10
CA ARG A 27 5.56 -7.66 6.53
C ARG A 27 4.92 -6.47 7.24
N PHE A 28 3.62 -6.54 7.55
CA PHE A 28 2.86 -5.43 8.13
C PHE A 28 2.11 -5.83 9.39
N GLY A 29 2.26 -5.04 10.45
CA GLY A 29 1.49 -5.18 11.69
C GLY A 29 0.05 -4.70 11.55
N ARG A 30 -0.80 -5.01 12.54
CA ARG A 30 -2.20 -4.55 12.59
C ARG A 30 -2.32 -3.01 12.47
N PRO A 31 -1.52 -2.18 13.17
CA PRO A 31 -1.65 -0.72 13.08
C PRO A 31 -1.47 -0.20 11.66
N VAL A 32 -0.42 -0.64 10.97
CA VAL A 32 -0.12 -0.23 9.58
C VAL A 32 -1.27 -0.55 8.64
N ARG A 33 -1.87 -1.75 8.77
CA ARG A 33 -2.98 -2.17 7.90
C ARG A 33 -4.25 -1.37 8.17
N TRP A 34 -4.57 -1.09 9.43
CA TRP A 34 -5.73 -0.28 9.77
C TRP A 34 -5.58 1.14 9.24
N VAL A 35 -4.43 1.79 9.52
CA VAL A 35 -4.12 3.13 9.00
C VAL A 35 -4.26 3.17 7.48
N HIS A 36 -3.65 2.21 6.78
CA HIS A 36 -3.76 2.15 5.32
C HIS A 36 -5.22 2.04 4.84
N ARG A 37 -6.03 1.14 5.43
CA ARG A 37 -7.42 0.94 5.00
C ARG A 37 -8.29 2.15 5.27
N THR A 38 -8.18 2.74 6.46
CA THR A 38 -8.97 3.91 6.84
C THR A 38 -8.58 5.12 6.01
N THR A 39 -7.28 5.36 5.81
CA THR A 39 -6.80 6.45 4.94
C THR A 39 -7.19 6.21 3.48
N ALA A 40 -7.10 4.97 2.98
CA ALA A 40 -7.53 4.65 1.62
C ALA A 40 -9.04 4.87 1.43
N ALA A 41 -9.88 4.48 2.38
CA ALA A 41 -11.32 4.70 2.32
C ALA A 41 -11.66 6.20 2.32
N LEU A 42 -11.05 6.98 3.22
CA LEU A 42 -11.23 8.44 3.28
C LEU A 42 -10.74 9.13 2.00
N MET A 43 -9.57 8.73 1.49
CA MET A 43 -9.01 9.27 0.25
C MET A 43 -9.91 8.98 -0.94
N LEU A 44 -10.40 7.74 -1.08
CA LEU A 44 -11.32 7.39 -2.17
C LEU A 44 -12.64 8.15 -2.08
N LEU A 45 -13.19 8.31 -0.87
CA LEU A 45 -14.40 9.11 -0.64
C LEU A 45 -14.17 10.60 -1.00
N CYS A 46 -13.04 11.16 -0.58
CA CYS A 46 -12.67 12.55 -0.86
C CYS A 46 -12.47 12.80 -2.36
N VAL A 47 -11.78 11.88 -3.06
CA VAL A 47 -11.56 11.97 -4.52
C VAL A 47 -12.87 11.77 -5.29
N ALA A 48 -13.72 10.82 -4.88
CA ALA A 48 -15.00 10.58 -5.53
C ALA A 48 -15.96 11.77 -5.37
N SER A 49 -16.01 12.36 -4.18
CA SER A 49 -16.80 13.59 -3.94
C SER A 49 -16.23 14.78 -4.72
N ALA A 50 -14.91 14.94 -4.80
CA ALA A 50 -14.27 15.97 -5.64
C ALA A 50 -14.66 15.81 -7.12
N ALA A 51 -14.60 14.58 -7.65
CA ALA A 51 -15.01 14.29 -9.03
C ALA A 51 -16.48 14.65 -9.29
N CYS A 52 -17.37 14.40 -8.33
CA CYS A 52 -18.77 14.81 -8.42
C CYS A 52 -18.98 16.33 -8.41
N LEU A 53 -18.11 17.08 -7.72
CA LEU A 53 -18.17 18.55 -7.69
C LEU A 53 -17.61 19.18 -8.97
N TYR A 54 -16.67 18.50 -9.62
CA TYR A 54 -15.97 18.95 -10.83
C TYR A 54 -16.71 18.63 -12.13
N VAL A 55 -17.44 17.52 -12.17
CA VAL A 55 -18.17 17.06 -13.37
C VAL A 55 -19.66 17.33 -13.17
N PRO A 56 -20.25 18.33 -13.86
CA PRO A 56 -21.65 18.74 -13.67
C PRO A 56 -22.66 17.59 -13.76
N GLN A 57 -22.42 16.64 -14.66
CA GLN A 57 -23.26 15.47 -14.90
C GLN A 57 -23.37 14.55 -13.67
N PHE A 58 -22.31 14.44 -12.86
CA PHE A 58 -22.37 13.70 -11.60
C PHE A 58 -23.08 14.49 -10.51
N ALA A 59 -22.98 15.82 -10.50
CA ALA A 59 -23.68 16.67 -9.54
C ALA A 59 -25.20 16.61 -9.71
N GLU A 60 -25.68 16.56 -10.96
CA GLU A 60 -27.10 16.38 -11.30
C GLU A 60 -27.63 15.01 -10.84
N LEU A 61 -26.82 13.95 -11.01
CA LEU A 61 -27.18 12.58 -10.63
C LEU A 61 -27.35 12.42 -9.11
N VAL A 62 -26.53 13.11 -8.32
CA VAL A 62 -26.63 13.09 -6.85
C VAL A 62 -27.78 13.97 -6.36
N GLY A 63 -28.12 15.04 -7.08
CA GLY A 63 -29.22 15.95 -6.76
C GLY A 63 -29.07 16.70 -5.43
N ARG A 64 -27.93 16.56 -4.74
CA ARG A 64 -27.68 17.06 -3.37
C ARG A 64 -26.27 17.62 -3.23
N ARG A 65 -25.96 18.69 -3.98
CA ARG A 65 -24.61 19.32 -3.98
C ARG A 65 -24.10 19.64 -2.58
N HIS A 66 -24.95 20.18 -1.69
CA HIS A 66 -24.56 20.48 -0.31
C HIS A 66 -24.03 19.25 0.43
N LEU A 67 -24.70 18.10 0.31
CA LEU A 67 -24.25 16.86 0.93
C LEU A 67 -22.87 16.44 0.39
N VAL A 68 -22.65 16.53 -0.92
CA VAL A 68 -21.36 16.18 -1.54
C VAL A 68 -20.25 17.09 -1.05
N VAL A 69 -20.50 18.40 -0.96
CA VAL A 69 -19.55 19.38 -0.41
C VAL A 69 -19.21 19.02 1.04
N THR A 70 -20.21 18.80 1.89
CA THR A 70 -19.99 18.43 3.30
C THR A 70 -19.18 17.12 3.41
N VAL A 71 -19.52 16.10 2.61
CA VAL A 71 -18.75 14.84 2.59
C VAL A 71 -17.31 15.07 2.13
N HIS A 72 -17.08 15.89 1.12
CA HIS A 72 -15.74 16.22 0.63
C HIS A 72 -14.90 16.92 1.71
N GLU A 73 -15.46 17.97 2.32
CA GLU A 73 -14.83 18.75 3.38
C GLU A 73 -14.41 17.87 4.57
N TRP A 74 -15.36 17.09 5.12
CA TRP A 74 -15.08 16.23 6.27
C TRP A 74 -14.17 15.06 5.93
N SER A 75 -14.33 14.43 4.76
CA SER A 75 -13.43 13.35 4.36
C SER A 75 -12.00 13.86 4.18
N GLY A 76 -11.81 15.02 3.52
CA GLY A 76 -10.52 15.67 3.35
C GLY A 76 -9.86 16.02 4.69
N LEU A 77 -10.60 16.62 5.62
CA LEU A 77 -10.13 16.98 6.95
C LEU A 77 -9.70 15.75 7.77
N LEU A 78 -10.40 14.62 7.62
CA LEU A 78 -10.15 13.40 8.38
C LEU A 78 -9.01 12.52 7.82
N ILE A 79 -8.58 12.68 6.56
CA ILE A 79 -7.49 11.90 5.95
C ILE A 79 -6.21 11.81 6.82
N PRO A 80 -5.69 12.89 7.45
CA PRO A 80 -4.49 12.80 8.28
C PRO A 80 -4.71 12.05 9.61
N VAL A 81 -5.95 11.95 10.10
CA VAL A 81 -6.28 11.44 11.45
C VAL A 81 -5.81 10.00 11.68
N PRO A 82 -6.03 9.03 10.77
CA PRO A 82 -5.54 7.67 10.99
C PRO A 82 -4.03 7.58 11.09
N LEU A 83 -3.28 8.36 10.29
CA LEU A 83 -1.82 8.39 10.39
C LEU A 83 -1.39 8.91 11.75
N LEU A 84 -1.95 10.05 12.19
CA LEU A 84 -1.67 10.65 13.50
C LEU A 84 -1.98 9.68 14.65
N ALA A 85 -3.15 9.05 14.64
CA ALA A 85 -3.54 8.04 15.63
C ALA A 85 -2.60 6.81 15.57
N GLY A 86 -2.21 6.38 14.38
CA GLY A 86 -1.31 5.25 14.18
C GLY A 86 0.11 5.48 14.70
N LEU A 87 0.59 6.73 14.78
CA LEU A 87 1.93 7.07 15.31
C LEU A 87 2.06 6.75 16.81
N LEU A 88 0.97 6.46 17.51
CA LEU A 88 0.99 5.90 18.86
C LEU A 88 1.62 4.49 18.88
N ALA A 89 1.49 3.73 17.79
CA ALA A 89 2.06 2.39 17.68
C ALA A 89 3.53 2.41 17.25
N ARG A 90 4.41 1.82 18.07
CA ARG A 90 5.87 1.69 17.79
C ARG A 90 6.15 1.06 16.43
N SER A 91 5.35 0.08 16.01
CA SER A 91 5.52 -0.59 14.70
C SER A 91 5.32 0.37 13.52
N LEU A 92 4.35 1.28 13.61
CA LEU A 92 4.13 2.26 12.55
C LEU A 92 5.22 3.31 12.55
N ARG A 93 5.63 3.82 13.72
CA ARG A 93 6.76 4.77 13.82
C ARG A 93 8.04 4.22 13.18
N ALA A 94 8.34 2.95 13.42
CA ALA A 94 9.47 2.28 12.78
C ALA A 94 9.33 2.20 11.25
N ASP A 95 8.13 1.96 10.73
CA ASP A 95 7.87 1.95 9.28
C ASP A 95 7.93 3.34 8.66
N VAL A 96 7.39 4.36 9.32
CA VAL A 96 7.49 5.77 8.90
C VAL A 96 8.94 6.22 8.88
N GLY A 97 9.73 5.86 9.91
CA GLY A 97 11.17 6.14 9.93
C GLY A 97 11.93 5.49 8.77
N ARG A 98 11.56 4.25 8.40
CA ARG A 98 12.12 3.57 7.21
C ARG A 98 11.70 4.24 5.90
N LEU A 99 10.47 4.73 5.80
CA LEU A 99 9.96 5.43 4.62
C LEU A 99 10.67 6.78 4.41
N ASN A 100 10.96 7.50 5.50
CA ASN A 100 11.61 8.80 5.45
C ASN A 100 13.14 8.74 5.32
N ARG A 101 13.75 7.55 5.44
CA ARG A 101 15.20 7.37 5.32
C ARG A 101 15.59 6.92 3.90
N PHE A 102 16.07 7.87 3.10
CA PHE A 102 16.66 7.60 1.80
C PHE A 102 18.15 7.25 1.94
N GLY A 103 18.59 6.22 1.22
CA GLY A 103 19.98 5.77 1.19
C GLY A 103 20.53 5.66 -0.25
N PRO A 104 21.82 5.31 -0.40
CA PRO A 104 22.46 5.18 -1.72
C PRO A 104 21.77 4.17 -2.64
N HIS A 105 21.26 3.06 -2.07
CA HIS A 105 20.50 2.04 -2.82
C HIS A 105 19.21 2.60 -3.45
N ASP A 106 18.56 3.60 -2.83
CA ASP A 106 17.36 4.21 -3.40
C ASP A 106 17.67 4.98 -4.68
N ARG A 107 18.83 5.66 -4.73
CA ARG A 107 19.30 6.34 -5.95
C ARG A 107 19.59 5.35 -7.06
N GLN A 108 20.20 4.20 -6.74
CA GLN A 108 20.43 3.13 -7.71
C GLN A 108 19.10 2.59 -8.25
N TRP A 109 18.13 2.32 -7.36
CA TRP A 109 16.80 1.87 -7.72
C TRP A 109 16.10 2.85 -8.69
N LEU A 110 16.12 4.15 -8.37
CA LEU A 110 15.51 5.18 -9.22
C LEU A 110 16.20 5.30 -10.59
N ARG A 111 17.54 5.19 -10.63
CA ARG A 111 18.30 5.17 -11.89
C ARG A 111 17.95 3.94 -12.74
N ALA A 112 17.82 2.77 -12.13
CA ALA A 112 17.42 1.55 -12.81
C ALA A 112 16.00 1.67 -13.40
N VAL A 113 15.05 2.25 -12.65
CA VAL A 113 13.69 2.54 -13.16
C VAL A 113 13.73 3.54 -14.32
N ARG A 114 14.50 4.64 -14.20
CA ARG A 114 14.66 5.62 -15.29
C ARG A 114 15.23 5.00 -16.56
N ARG A 115 16.17 4.05 -16.42
CA ARG A 115 16.76 3.29 -17.54
C ARG A 115 15.89 2.11 -18.01
N ARG A 116 14.71 1.91 -17.41
CA ARG A 116 13.83 0.75 -17.63
C ARG A 116 14.52 -0.60 -17.42
N ASP A 117 15.56 -0.62 -16.60
CA ASP A 117 16.29 -1.86 -16.28
C ASP A 117 15.44 -2.73 -15.35
N ARG A 118 15.20 -3.98 -15.79
CA ARG A 118 14.39 -4.99 -15.10
C ARG A 118 15.22 -6.22 -14.71
N ARG A 119 16.55 -6.20 -14.90
CA ARG A 119 17.39 -7.34 -14.53
C ARG A 119 17.30 -7.61 -13.03
N PRO A 120 17.34 -8.89 -12.60
CA PRO A 120 17.45 -9.24 -11.20
C PRO A 120 18.64 -8.52 -10.54
N GLY A 121 18.44 -7.96 -9.35
CA GLY A 121 19.50 -7.25 -8.62
C GLY A 121 19.72 -5.78 -9.03
N SER A 122 19.27 -5.31 -10.20
CA SER A 122 19.40 -3.91 -10.61
C SER A 122 18.59 -2.93 -9.76
N ARG A 123 17.62 -3.44 -8.99
CA ARG A 123 16.69 -2.68 -8.16
C ARG A 123 16.81 -3.07 -6.69
N PRO A 124 17.87 -2.66 -5.99
CA PRO A 124 18.03 -2.96 -4.58
C PRO A 124 16.93 -2.27 -3.76
N ALA A 125 16.30 -3.00 -2.84
CA ALA A 125 15.24 -2.48 -1.99
C ALA A 125 15.30 -3.12 -0.60
N GLY A 126 15.23 -2.28 0.45
CA GLY A 126 14.96 -2.73 1.81
C GLY A 126 13.47 -3.11 1.98
N LYS A 127 12.93 -3.03 3.20
CA LYS A 127 11.49 -3.30 3.43
C LYS A 127 10.57 -2.47 2.51
N PHE A 128 10.97 -1.24 2.20
CA PHE A 128 10.33 -0.38 1.21
C PHE A 128 11.32 -0.04 0.10
N ASN A 129 10.87 -0.11 -1.15
CA ASN A 129 11.67 0.35 -2.30
C ASN A 129 11.59 1.88 -2.45
N ALA A 130 12.48 2.46 -3.25
CA ALA A 130 12.55 3.90 -3.42
C ALA A 130 11.25 4.52 -3.99
N GLY A 131 10.53 3.79 -4.85
CA GLY A 131 9.23 4.22 -5.38
C GLY A 131 8.16 4.33 -4.29
N GLN A 132 8.10 3.35 -3.37
CA GLN A 132 7.21 3.37 -2.21
C GLN A 132 7.55 4.53 -1.26
N LYS A 133 8.84 4.80 -1.04
CA LYS A 133 9.30 5.94 -0.21
C LYS A 133 8.90 7.27 -0.85
N LEU A 134 9.17 7.45 -2.15
CA LEU A 134 8.82 8.64 -2.90
C LEU A 134 7.30 8.88 -2.90
N TYR A 135 6.52 7.83 -3.16
CA TYR A 135 5.07 7.89 -3.10
C TYR A 135 4.58 8.31 -1.71
N ALA A 136 5.10 7.68 -0.65
CA ALA A 136 4.71 8.00 0.73
C ALA A 136 5.04 9.46 1.10
N ALA A 137 6.22 9.95 0.74
CA ALA A 137 6.62 11.33 1.00
C ALA A 137 5.74 12.32 0.21
N TRP A 138 5.55 12.06 -1.09
CA TRP A 138 4.76 12.92 -1.97
C TRP A 138 3.29 12.98 -1.55
N ILE A 139 2.65 11.84 -1.30
CA ILE A 139 1.23 11.83 -0.92
C ILE A 139 1.00 12.45 0.44
N THR A 140 1.94 12.28 1.39
CA THR A 140 1.85 12.94 2.71
C THR A 140 1.94 14.46 2.57
N GLY A 141 2.91 14.95 1.78
CA GLY A 141 3.02 16.38 1.49
C GLY A 141 1.79 16.93 0.77
N ALA A 142 1.28 16.20 -0.23
CA ALA A 142 0.08 16.58 -0.96
C ALA A 142 -1.15 16.68 -0.02
N VAL A 143 -1.37 15.70 0.86
CA VAL A 143 -2.46 15.73 1.85
C VAL A 143 -2.38 16.96 2.75
N LEU A 144 -1.18 17.33 3.22
CA LEU A 144 -1.02 18.53 4.07
C LEU A 144 -1.36 19.82 3.32
N VAL A 145 -0.91 19.95 2.06
CA VAL A 145 -1.24 21.11 1.21
C VAL A 145 -2.73 21.14 0.91
N MET A 146 -3.34 20.00 0.55
CA MET A 146 -4.77 19.88 0.26
C MET A 146 -5.64 20.24 1.48
N ALA A 147 -5.25 19.79 2.67
CA ALA A 147 -5.94 20.16 3.90
C ALA A 147 -5.82 21.66 4.18
N GLY A 148 -4.63 22.24 4.01
CA GLY A 148 -4.39 23.67 4.20
C GLY A 148 -5.19 24.55 3.23
N THR A 149 -5.14 24.24 1.94
CA THR A 149 -5.91 24.97 0.92
C THR A 149 -7.41 24.77 1.08
N GLY A 150 -7.86 23.54 1.41
CA GLY A 150 -9.26 23.24 1.70
C GLY A 150 -9.80 24.02 2.90
N LEU A 151 -9.04 24.10 4.00
CA LEU A 151 -9.40 24.91 5.17
C LEU A 151 -9.50 26.41 4.83
N LEU A 152 -8.60 26.92 3.98
CA LEU A 152 -8.64 28.32 3.54
C LEU A 152 -9.87 28.64 2.68
N MET A 153 -10.30 27.67 1.87
CA MET A 153 -11.50 27.77 1.05
C MET A 153 -12.77 27.66 1.88
N TRP A 154 -12.78 26.75 2.87
CA TRP A 154 -13.92 26.50 3.75
C TRP A 154 -14.18 27.68 4.69
N PHE A 155 -13.16 28.16 5.39
CA PHE A 155 -13.30 29.26 6.34
C PHE A 155 -12.99 30.60 5.69
N THR A 156 -13.99 31.14 5.01
CA THR A 156 -13.89 32.35 4.19
C THR A 156 -13.47 33.62 4.95
N GLY A 157 -13.62 33.65 6.28
CA GLY A 157 -13.17 34.73 7.15
C GLY A 157 -11.71 34.66 7.61
N LEU A 158 -10.99 33.56 7.35
CA LEU A 158 -9.60 33.41 7.77
C LEU A 158 -8.59 34.10 6.85
N ALA A 159 -8.97 34.46 5.62
CA ALA A 159 -8.02 35.00 4.65
C ALA A 159 -8.63 35.95 3.61
N PRO A 160 -7.83 36.93 3.12
CA PRO A 160 -8.22 37.81 2.01
C PRO A 160 -8.58 37.03 0.75
N LEU A 161 -9.40 37.63 -0.12
CA LEU A 161 -9.86 37.03 -1.37
C LEU A 161 -8.71 36.50 -2.23
N MET A 162 -7.60 37.23 -2.34
CA MET A 162 -6.43 36.82 -3.13
C MET A 162 -5.85 35.48 -2.69
N TRP A 163 -5.77 35.24 -1.38
CA TRP A 163 -5.22 33.99 -0.83
C TRP A 163 -6.16 32.83 -1.09
N ARG A 164 -7.47 33.07 -1.00
CA ARG A 164 -8.50 32.07 -1.33
C ARG A 164 -8.46 31.68 -2.81
N THR A 165 -8.31 32.65 -3.72
CA THR A 165 -8.14 32.35 -5.15
C THR A 165 -6.90 31.51 -5.43
N GLY A 166 -5.77 31.86 -4.80
CA GLY A 166 -4.55 31.05 -4.89
C GLY A 166 -4.73 29.64 -4.33
N ALA A 167 -5.42 29.50 -3.20
CA ALA A 167 -5.73 28.19 -2.61
C ALA A 167 -6.61 27.35 -3.51
N THR A 168 -7.67 27.91 -4.10
CA THR A 168 -8.51 27.20 -5.08
C THR A 168 -7.65 26.68 -6.24
N PHE A 169 -6.83 27.54 -6.86
CA PHE A 169 -5.96 27.13 -7.97
C PHE A 169 -5.02 25.98 -7.58
N VAL A 170 -4.35 26.09 -6.44
CA VAL A 170 -3.43 25.04 -5.95
C VAL A 170 -4.19 23.75 -5.61
N HIS A 171 -5.35 23.86 -4.96
CA HIS A 171 -6.17 22.72 -4.57
C HIS A 171 -6.65 21.94 -5.80
N ASP A 172 -7.12 22.64 -6.82
CA ASP A 172 -7.65 22.06 -8.05
C ASP A 172 -6.59 21.26 -8.83
N TRP A 173 -5.44 21.89 -9.09
CA TRP A 173 -4.34 21.21 -9.80
C TRP A 173 -3.74 20.08 -9.00
N LEU A 174 -3.61 20.24 -7.68
CA LEU A 174 -3.10 19.19 -6.81
C LEU A 174 -4.10 18.05 -6.67
N ALA A 175 -5.42 18.30 -6.66
CA ALA A 175 -6.46 17.28 -6.68
C ALA A 175 -6.34 16.39 -7.93
N LEU A 176 -6.16 17.00 -9.11
CA LEU A 176 -5.94 16.26 -10.37
C LEU A 176 -4.67 15.40 -10.29
N ALA A 177 -3.56 15.97 -9.80
CA ALA A 177 -2.31 15.23 -9.63
C ALA A 177 -2.46 14.06 -8.64
N VAL A 178 -3.15 14.27 -7.52
CA VAL A 178 -3.45 13.23 -6.52
C VAL A 178 -4.29 12.13 -7.15
N GLY A 179 -5.33 12.47 -7.92
CA GLY A 179 -6.15 11.49 -8.65
C GLY A 179 -5.32 10.61 -9.57
N LEU A 180 -4.44 11.20 -10.38
CA LEU A 180 -3.56 10.45 -11.30
C LEU A 180 -2.56 9.54 -10.56
N VAL A 181 -1.88 10.08 -9.55
CA VAL A 181 -0.88 9.33 -8.77
C VAL A 181 -1.53 8.22 -7.96
N LEU A 182 -2.72 8.45 -7.39
CA LEU A 182 -3.52 7.45 -6.70
C LEU A 182 -3.96 6.33 -7.66
N ALA A 183 -4.44 6.67 -8.85
CA ALA A 183 -4.79 5.68 -9.88
C ALA A 183 -3.57 4.81 -10.26
N GLY A 184 -2.41 5.43 -10.46
CA GLY A 184 -1.14 4.73 -10.71
C GLY A 184 -0.75 3.80 -9.57
N HIS A 185 -0.90 4.23 -8.31
CA HIS A 185 -0.66 3.39 -7.14
C HIS A 185 -1.59 2.17 -7.09
N ILE A 186 -2.88 2.37 -7.36
CA ILE A 186 -3.87 1.29 -7.41
C ILE A 186 -3.53 0.30 -8.53
N ALA A 187 -3.20 0.78 -9.73
CA ALA A 187 -2.80 -0.06 -10.86
C ALA A 187 -1.57 -0.92 -10.54
N MET A 188 -0.55 -0.31 -9.93
CA MET A 188 0.66 -1.03 -9.47
C MET A 188 0.34 -2.07 -8.40
N ALA A 189 -0.59 -1.78 -7.47
CA ALA A 189 -1.04 -2.76 -6.50
C ALA A 189 -1.75 -3.94 -7.18
N TYR A 190 -2.63 -3.68 -8.17
CA TYR A 190 -3.30 -4.76 -8.89
C TYR A 190 -2.33 -5.68 -9.66
N ALA A 191 -1.24 -5.11 -10.19
CA ALA A 191 -0.19 -5.85 -10.89
C ALA A 191 0.62 -6.81 -9.98
N ASP A 192 0.61 -6.62 -8.65
CA ASP A 192 1.29 -7.50 -7.69
C ASP A 192 0.28 -8.08 -6.66
N PRO A 193 -0.27 -9.28 -6.91
CA PRO A 193 -1.19 -9.95 -6.00
C PRO A 193 -0.59 -10.24 -4.62
N GLU A 194 0.71 -10.53 -4.53
CA GLU A 194 1.36 -10.89 -3.27
C GLU A 194 1.58 -9.64 -2.40
N ALA A 195 1.92 -8.50 -3.01
CA ALA A 195 1.94 -7.21 -2.32
C ALA A 195 0.55 -6.85 -1.76
N ARG A 196 -0.52 -7.03 -2.55
CA ARG A 196 -1.91 -6.81 -2.09
C ARG A 196 -2.28 -7.75 -0.95
N ARG A 197 -1.94 -9.03 -1.04
CA ARG A 197 -2.15 -10.00 0.04
C ARG A 197 -1.36 -9.61 1.28
N GLY A 198 -0.15 -9.08 1.11
CA GLY A 198 0.66 -8.49 2.18
C GLY A 198 -0.07 -7.38 2.92
N MET A 199 -0.69 -6.43 2.21
CA MET A 199 -1.44 -5.35 2.84
C MET A 199 -2.76 -5.82 3.49
N ARG A 200 -3.41 -6.84 2.92
CA ARG A 200 -4.65 -7.41 3.46
C ARG A 200 -4.41 -8.29 4.70
N SER A 201 -3.47 -9.22 4.63
CA SER A 201 -3.21 -10.22 5.69
C SER A 201 -2.11 -9.81 6.66
N GLY A 202 -1.14 -9.02 6.21
CA GLY A 202 0.07 -8.66 6.94
C GLY A 202 1.28 -9.56 6.65
N SER A 203 1.13 -10.61 5.85
CA SER A 203 2.20 -11.56 5.51
C SER A 203 2.42 -11.67 4.00
N VAL A 204 3.66 -11.90 3.59
CA VAL A 204 4.06 -12.15 2.20
C VAL A 204 4.91 -13.42 2.11
N GLY A 205 4.96 -14.05 0.93
CA GLY A 205 5.88 -15.17 0.67
C GLY A 205 7.34 -14.77 0.83
N ARG A 206 8.15 -15.65 1.41
CA ARG A 206 9.60 -15.50 1.58
C ARG A 206 10.32 -15.27 0.26
N GLU A 207 9.96 -16.02 -0.78
CA GLU A 207 10.57 -15.89 -2.11
C GLU A 207 10.27 -14.51 -2.72
N TRP A 208 9.02 -14.06 -2.65
CA TRP A 208 8.64 -12.71 -3.07
C TRP A 208 9.41 -11.64 -2.28
N ALA A 209 9.57 -11.82 -0.95
CA ALA A 209 10.33 -10.91 -0.11
C ALA A 209 11.80 -10.82 -0.54
N ARG A 210 12.47 -11.95 -0.82
CA ARG A 210 13.85 -11.97 -1.29
C ARG A 210 14.02 -11.36 -2.69
N ARG A 211 13.07 -11.62 -3.59
CA ARG A 211 13.12 -11.13 -4.97
C ARG A 211 12.85 -9.63 -5.08
N GLU A 212 11.77 -9.15 -4.48
CA GLU A 212 11.33 -7.75 -4.58
C GLU A 212 12.03 -6.83 -3.58
N HIS A 213 12.52 -7.40 -2.48
CA HIS A 213 13.13 -6.67 -1.36
C HIS A 213 14.44 -7.33 -0.89
N PRO A 214 15.47 -7.41 -1.76
CA PRO A 214 16.69 -8.18 -1.48
C PRO A 214 17.51 -7.65 -0.29
N LEU A 215 17.34 -6.38 0.10
CA LEU A 215 18.01 -5.80 1.27
C LEU A 215 17.11 -5.84 2.52
N TRP A 216 15.92 -6.44 2.45
CA TRP A 216 15.08 -6.65 3.61
C TRP A 216 15.56 -7.89 4.35
N GLN A 217 16.05 -7.71 5.59
CA GLN A 217 16.35 -8.81 6.49
C GLN A 217 15.07 -9.56 6.82
N VAL A 218 14.86 -10.68 6.13
CA VAL A 218 13.76 -11.62 6.37
C VAL A 218 14.27 -12.61 7.43
N PRO A 219 13.66 -12.71 8.62
CA PRO A 219 14.09 -13.68 9.63
C PRO A 219 14.03 -15.09 9.04
N ASP A 220 15.10 -15.86 9.15
CA ASP A 220 15.13 -17.27 8.76
C ASP A 220 14.14 -18.07 9.62
N GLU A 221 13.61 -19.19 9.11
CA GLU A 221 12.98 -20.14 10.03
C GLU A 221 14.06 -20.60 11.02
N PRO A 222 13.75 -20.77 12.32
CA PRO A 222 14.56 -21.69 13.11
C PRO A 222 14.51 -23.02 12.36
N LEU A 223 15.66 -23.40 11.80
CA LEU A 223 15.78 -24.54 10.93
C LEU A 223 15.21 -25.75 11.69
N LEU A 224 14.25 -26.43 11.08
CA LEU A 224 13.89 -27.81 11.44
C LEU A 224 15.11 -28.76 11.33
N GLU A 225 16.29 -28.26 10.92
CA GLU A 225 17.58 -28.96 10.99
C GLU A 225 17.95 -29.33 12.43
N ASP A 226 17.56 -28.55 13.45
CA ASP A 226 17.84 -28.91 14.85
C ASP A 226 17.05 -30.17 15.27
N GLN A 227 15.84 -30.37 14.72
CA GLN A 227 15.03 -31.57 14.96
C GLN A 227 15.48 -32.79 14.14
N ARG A 228 16.09 -32.59 12.97
CA ARG A 228 16.67 -33.69 12.18
C ARG A 228 18.03 -34.13 12.74
N GLN A 229 18.86 -33.19 13.21
CA GLN A 229 20.12 -33.52 13.86
C GLN A 229 19.90 -34.19 15.22
N GLN A 230 18.91 -33.77 16.02
CA GLN A 230 18.55 -34.52 17.23
C GLN A 230 17.92 -35.89 16.97
N GLN A 231 17.18 -36.07 15.87
CA GLN A 231 16.65 -37.40 15.50
C GLN A 231 17.72 -38.36 14.96
N ASP A 232 18.80 -37.84 14.36
CA ASP A 232 19.95 -38.63 13.90
C ASP A 232 20.99 -38.87 15.01
N GLU A 233 21.02 -38.05 16.08
CA GLU A 233 21.87 -38.27 17.27
C GLU A 233 21.23 -39.22 18.31
N ASP A 234 19.90 -39.33 18.34
CA ASP A 234 19.15 -40.23 19.24
C ASP A 234 18.92 -41.65 18.64
N GLN A 235 19.52 -41.97 17.48
CA GLN A 235 19.46 -43.28 16.80
C GLN A 235 20.82 -44.00 16.81
#